data_AF-A0A6N8FGL6-F1
#
_entry.id   AF-A0A6N8FGL6-F1
#
_cell.length_a   1.000
_cell.length_b   1.000
_cell.length_c   1.000
_cell.angle_alpha   90.00
_cell.angle_beta   90.00
_cell.angle_gamma   90.00
#
_symmetry.space_group_name_H-M   'P 1'
#
loop_
_entity.id
_entity.type
_entity.pdbx_description
1 polymer ?
#
loop_
_entity_poly.entity_id
_entity_poly.type
_entity_poly.pdbx_seq_one_letter_code
_entity_poly.pdbx_strand_id
1 'polypeptide(L)'
;MDKQLKDLKTNYEDNIPTSFTDHDKQAVLEKIKRTEHKQPAKVFPFYPKMLTGVVLAALILIIVISVNNQPNMFIGSSDESAEQHDMAGVDESQSEQEAEISMEDSTSDSDMEIRGSVNARFVPESVRVGDYYGTMEVVDVNRQGEKTTVKFNGNMELFGDFAFEGDQLRFSPHENTIPNIPLASEDVVDDILFYLKNEEFIRSEYSISDQQSLENSNQEYLLDVVGMEYTYSPNGSTVYLEVFERVSNTYETTIELSKELLAVYEQYKSSLDDRELRNLNPIDLFKMHYYAQNQDDEEVLYSLYIQGDMYGTPNSDKYFNDPFFERDDTVKENEKMLYQKLLEVDVFEEVYVSQDEAIIQFDLDTPDKKAFRLIKDHKLDVWKVAWLPMQ
;
A
#
# COMPACT_ATOMS: atom_id res chain seq x y z
N MET A 1 3.03 46.55 -11.92
CA MET A 1 2.72 45.18 -12.36
C MET A 1 1.21 44.96 -12.56
N ASP A 2 0.34 45.67 -11.86
CA ASP A 2 -1.11 45.42 -11.90
C ASP A 2 -1.82 45.61 -13.25
N LYS A 3 -1.29 46.49 -14.13
CA LYS A 3 -1.95 46.75 -15.42
C LYS A 3 -1.85 45.56 -16.38
N GLN A 4 -0.69 44.91 -16.43
CA GLN A 4 -0.45 43.75 -17.31
C GLN A 4 -1.27 42.52 -16.86
N LEU A 5 -1.38 42.29 -15.55
CA LEU A 5 -2.22 41.21 -14.99
C LEU A 5 -3.71 41.45 -15.28
N LYS A 6 -4.17 42.69 -15.20
CA LYS A 6 -5.55 43.05 -15.48
C LYS A 6 -5.88 42.90 -16.97
N ASP A 7 -4.96 43.30 -17.85
CA ASP A 7 -5.09 43.12 -19.29
C ASP A 7 -5.07 41.63 -19.68
N LEU A 8 -4.22 40.80 -19.06
CA LEU A 8 -4.21 39.34 -19.24
C LEU A 8 -5.50 38.67 -18.80
N LYS A 9 -6.04 39.05 -17.63
CA LYS A 9 -7.31 38.50 -17.13
C LYS A 9 -8.47 38.84 -18.05
N THR A 10 -8.55 40.09 -18.50
CA THR A 10 -9.65 40.55 -19.37
C THR A 10 -9.57 39.84 -20.72
N ASN A 11 -8.38 39.69 -21.28
CA ASN A 11 -8.17 38.99 -22.55
C ASN A 11 -8.44 37.47 -22.43
N TYR A 12 -8.23 36.87 -21.25
CA TYR A 12 -8.58 35.47 -21.02
C TYR A 12 -10.09 35.28 -20.87
N GLU A 13 -10.77 36.16 -20.12
CA GLU A 13 -12.22 36.12 -19.94
C GLU A 13 -12.99 36.39 -21.24
N ASP A 14 -12.49 37.27 -22.11
CA ASP A 14 -13.11 37.59 -23.40
C ASP A 14 -12.89 36.49 -24.46
N ASN A 15 -11.85 35.65 -24.33
CA ASN A 15 -11.51 34.61 -25.30
C ASN A 15 -11.97 33.21 -24.92
N ILE A 16 -12.53 33.00 -23.72
CA ILE A 16 -13.19 31.74 -23.39
C ILE A 16 -14.62 31.80 -23.92
N PRO A 17 -14.98 31.03 -24.97
CA PRO A 17 -16.36 30.98 -25.44
C PRO A 17 -17.24 30.37 -24.34
N THR A 18 -17.98 31.21 -23.62
CA THR A 18 -18.92 30.79 -22.57
C THR A 18 -20.20 30.18 -23.11
N SER A 19 -20.29 29.97 -24.43
CA SER A 19 -21.44 29.38 -25.10
C SER A 19 -20.97 28.26 -26.02
N PHE A 20 -21.59 27.09 -25.86
CA PHE A 20 -21.42 25.97 -26.79
C PHE A 20 -21.70 26.43 -28.23
N THR A 21 -20.77 26.15 -29.13
CA THR A 21 -20.99 26.34 -30.56
C THR A 21 -22.08 25.38 -31.04
N ASP A 22 -22.71 25.66 -32.18
CA ASP A 22 -23.72 24.74 -32.72
C ASP A 22 -23.10 23.40 -33.13
N HIS A 23 -21.79 23.38 -33.42
CA HIS A 23 -21.02 22.16 -33.63
C HIS A 23 -20.90 21.34 -32.33
N ASP A 24 -20.59 21.96 -31.19
CA ASP A 24 -20.51 21.27 -29.90
C ASP A 24 -21.87 20.70 -29.48
N LYS A 25 -22.95 21.46 -29.71
CA LYS A 25 -24.32 20.98 -29.47
C LYS A 25 -24.64 19.77 -30.33
N GLN A 26 -24.27 19.77 -31.62
CA GLN A 26 -24.47 18.62 -32.50
C GLN A 26 -23.64 17.41 -32.06
N ALA A 27 -22.38 17.60 -31.67
CA ALA A 27 -21.51 16.52 -31.18
C ALA A 27 -22.08 15.87 -29.90
N VAL A 28 -22.58 16.66 -28.96
CA VAL A 28 -23.25 16.15 -27.75
C VAL A 28 -24.54 15.40 -28.11
N LEU A 29 -25.33 15.92 -29.05
CA LEU A 29 -26.59 15.30 -29.47
C LEU A 29 -26.36 13.98 -30.22
N GLU A 30 -25.29 13.87 -31.02
CA GLU A 30 -24.85 12.60 -31.61
C GLU A 30 -24.35 11.61 -30.56
N LYS A 31 -23.62 12.07 -29.54
CA LYS A 31 -23.16 11.23 -28.43
C LYS A 31 -24.36 10.64 -27.67
N ILE A 32 -25.37 11.43 -27.35
CA ILE A 32 -26.61 10.98 -26.69
C ILE A 32 -27.35 9.94 -27.55
N LYS A 33 -27.51 10.20 -28.85
CA LYS A 33 -28.17 9.25 -29.78
C LYS A 33 -27.42 7.92 -29.91
N ARG A 34 -26.08 7.93 -29.87
CA ARG A 34 -25.28 6.69 -29.85
C ARG A 34 -25.47 5.89 -28.57
N THR A 35 -25.65 6.55 -27.44
CA THR A 35 -25.84 5.89 -26.13
C THR A 35 -27.22 5.27 -25.99
N GLU A 36 -28.28 5.92 -26.51
CA GLU A 36 -29.67 5.41 -26.42
C GLU A 36 -29.97 4.21 -27.34
N HIS A 37 -29.10 3.87 -28.30
CA HIS A 37 -29.32 2.77 -29.25
C HIS A 37 -28.41 1.55 -29.08
N LYS A 38 -27.54 1.52 -28.06
CA LYS A 38 -26.93 0.26 -27.63
C LYS A 38 -27.98 -0.55 -26.87
N GLN A 39 -28.83 -1.26 -27.61
CA GLN A 39 -29.61 -2.35 -27.03
C GLN A 39 -28.63 -3.29 -26.32
N PRO A 40 -28.88 -3.68 -25.06
CA PRO A 40 -28.01 -4.61 -24.35
C PRO A 40 -27.89 -5.86 -25.22
N ALA A 41 -26.66 -6.22 -25.58
CA ALA A 41 -26.40 -7.47 -26.27
C ALA A 41 -27.06 -8.58 -25.43
N LYS A 42 -27.98 -9.34 -26.02
CA LYS A 42 -28.64 -10.46 -25.35
C LYS A 42 -27.56 -11.47 -24.98
N VAL A 43 -27.10 -11.39 -23.73
CA VAL A 43 -26.18 -12.36 -23.15
C VAL A 43 -26.93 -13.68 -23.09
N PHE A 44 -26.57 -14.62 -23.95
CA PHE A 44 -27.13 -15.96 -23.96
C PHE A 44 -26.77 -16.66 -22.63
N PRO A 45 -27.74 -17.13 -21.82
CA PRO A 45 -27.49 -17.68 -20.48
C PRO A 45 -26.86 -19.09 -20.48
N PHE A 46 -26.23 -19.52 -21.56
CA PHE A 46 -25.69 -20.88 -21.71
C PHE A 46 -24.25 -21.07 -21.22
N TYR A 47 -23.56 -20.00 -20.81
CA TYR A 47 -22.12 -20.03 -20.53
C TYR A 47 -21.62 -20.25 -19.08
N PRO A 48 -22.42 -20.52 -18.03
CA PRO A 48 -21.85 -20.94 -16.74
C PRO A 48 -21.71 -22.47 -16.58
N LYS A 49 -22.46 -23.30 -17.34
CA LYS A 49 -22.48 -24.77 -17.15
C LYS A 49 -21.39 -25.52 -17.92
N MET A 50 -20.93 -24.98 -19.05
CA MET A 50 -19.84 -25.60 -19.82
C MET A 50 -18.49 -25.40 -19.13
N LEU A 51 -18.26 -24.22 -18.54
CA LEU A 51 -17.02 -23.90 -17.83
C LEU A 51 -16.82 -24.79 -16.59
N THR A 52 -17.88 -25.01 -15.81
CA THR A 52 -17.87 -25.93 -14.66
C THR A 52 -17.60 -27.38 -15.08
N GLY A 53 -18.11 -27.82 -16.24
CA GLY A 53 -17.81 -29.14 -16.79
C GLY A 53 -16.34 -29.31 -17.18
N VAL A 54 -15.72 -28.29 -17.79
CA VAL A 54 -14.30 -28.32 -18.18
C VAL A 54 -13.38 -28.34 -16.95
N VAL A 55 -13.67 -27.54 -15.93
CA VAL A 55 -12.88 -27.53 -14.68
C VAL A 55 -12.98 -28.87 -13.94
N LEU A 56 -14.17 -29.47 -13.86
CA LEU A 56 -14.35 -30.77 -13.21
C LEU A 56 -13.60 -31.88 -13.96
N ALA A 57 -13.61 -31.86 -15.30
CA ALA A 57 -12.88 -32.82 -16.13
C ALA A 57 -11.36 -32.68 -15.95
N ALA A 58 -10.84 -31.45 -15.86
CA ALA A 58 -9.42 -31.20 -15.60
C ALA A 58 -8.99 -31.72 -14.22
N LEU A 59 -9.80 -31.53 -13.17
CA LEU A 59 -9.52 -32.04 -11.82
C LEU A 59 -9.48 -33.58 -11.79
N ILE A 60 -10.43 -34.25 -12.45
CA ILE A 60 -10.43 -35.71 -12.55
C ILE A 60 -9.17 -36.21 -13.28
N LEU A 61 -8.75 -35.51 -14.34
CA LEU A 61 -7.56 -35.87 -15.10
C LEU A 61 -6.28 -35.75 -14.24
N ILE A 62 -6.15 -34.69 -13.44
CA ILE A 62 -5.03 -34.51 -12.50
C ILE A 62 -4.99 -35.63 -11.45
N ILE A 63 -6.14 -36.05 -10.92
CA ILE A 63 -6.22 -37.17 -9.95
C ILE A 63 -5.78 -38.48 -10.61
N VAL A 64 -6.25 -38.77 -11.83
CA VAL A 64 -5.87 -40.00 -12.56
C VAL A 64 -4.37 -40.02 -12.86
N ILE A 65 -3.79 -38.88 -13.29
CA ILE A 65 -2.35 -38.77 -13.51
C ILE A 65 -1.58 -38.96 -12.21
N SER A 66 -2.05 -38.36 -11.10
CA SER A 66 -1.38 -38.45 -9.80
C SER A 66 -1.40 -39.87 -9.23
N VAL A 67 -2.49 -40.62 -9.41
CA VAL A 67 -2.59 -42.02 -8.97
C VAL A 67 -1.73 -42.94 -9.83
N ASN A 68 -1.62 -42.68 -11.14
CA ASN A 68 -0.84 -43.52 -12.04
C ASN A 68 0.67 -43.21 -12.00
N ASN A 69 1.05 -42.02 -11.52
CA ASN A 69 2.45 -41.58 -11.36
C ASN A 69 2.95 -41.59 -9.90
N GLN A 70 2.41 -42.43 -9.01
CA GLN A 70 3.14 -42.72 -7.77
C GLN A 70 4.25 -43.74 -8.04
N PRO A 71 5.54 -43.33 -8.13
CA PRO A 71 6.63 -44.29 -8.02
C PRO A 71 6.58 -44.90 -6.62
N ASN A 72 6.78 -46.22 -6.56
CA ASN A 72 6.92 -47.03 -5.33
C ASN A 72 7.86 -46.36 -4.31
N MET A 73 7.33 -45.50 -3.44
CA MET A 73 8.05 -44.90 -2.31
C MET A 73 7.73 -45.66 -1.02
N PHE A 74 7.79 -46.99 -1.04
CA PHE A 74 7.88 -47.82 0.16
C PHE A 74 8.39 -49.20 -0.23
N ILE A 75 9.71 -49.39 -0.30
CA ILE A 75 10.46 -50.64 -0.11
C ILE A 75 11.95 -50.26 -0.04
N GLY A 76 12.62 -50.70 1.01
CA GLY A 76 13.99 -50.32 1.34
C GLY A 76 15.09 -51.19 0.73
N SER A 77 16.30 -50.78 1.10
CA SER A 77 17.59 -51.49 1.12
C SER A 77 18.30 -51.84 -0.20
N SER A 78 19.61 -51.58 -0.13
CA SER A 78 20.79 -52.15 -0.83
C SER A 78 21.16 -51.71 -2.26
N ASP A 79 22.33 -51.07 -2.30
CA ASP A 79 23.51 -51.27 -3.18
C ASP A 79 23.50 -51.07 -4.71
N GLU A 80 24.59 -50.42 -5.10
CA GLU A 80 25.43 -50.58 -6.30
C GLU A 80 24.88 -50.26 -7.71
N SER A 81 25.42 -49.15 -8.23
CA SER A 81 26.19 -49.04 -9.48
C SER A 81 25.51 -48.92 -10.86
N ALA A 82 26.11 -47.99 -11.62
CA ALA A 82 26.44 -47.99 -13.05
C ALA A 82 25.38 -47.60 -14.12
N GLU A 83 25.81 -46.59 -14.90
CA GLU A 83 25.74 -46.45 -16.37
C GLU A 83 24.36 -46.32 -17.05
N GLN A 84 24.06 -45.15 -17.62
CA GLN A 84 24.33 -44.74 -19.02
C GLN A 84 23.28 -45.28 -20.02
N HIS A 85 22.40 -44.40 -20.54
CA HIS A 85 22.25 -44.18 -21.99
C HIS A 85 21.23 -43.09 -22.35
N ASP A 86 21.57 -42.42 -23.45
CA ASP A 86 20.81 -41.46 -24.25
C ASP A 86 19.39 -41.91 -24.65
N MET A 87 18.47 -40.97 -24.87
CA MET A 87 18.11 -40.54 -26.23
C MET A 87 16.90 -39.59 -26.31
N ALA A 88 17.01 -38.75 -27.34
CA ALA A 88 15.97 -38.26 -28.25
C ALA A 88 15.12 -37.07 -27.80
N GLY A 89 15.34 -35.96 -28.52
CA GLY A 89 14.51 -34.79 -28.50
C GLY A 89 13.11 -35.04 -29.06
N VAL A 90 12.21 -34.16 -28.62
CA VAL A 90 11.01 -33.80 -29.37
C VAL A 90 10.96 -32.27 -29.35
N ASP A 91 11.09 -31.74 -30.55
CA ASP A 91 10.80 -30.39 -30.99
C ASP A 91 9.28 -30.27 -31.08
N GLU A 92 8.66 -29.34 -30.34
CA GLU A 92 7.34 -28.84 -30.74
C GLU A 92 7.17 -27.37 -30.38
N SER A 93 7.02 -26.62 -31.46
CA SER A 93 6.89 -25.20 -31.66
C SER A 93 5.57 -24.60 -31.17
N GLN A 94 5.68 -23.38 -30.66
CA GLN A 94 4.83 -22.21 -30.93
C GLN A 94 3.30 -22.40 -30.97
N SER A 95 2.64 -21.80 -29.97
CA SER A 95 1.50 -20.92 -30.23
C SER A 95 1.40 -19.88 -29.12
N GLU A 96 1.99 -18.71 -29.37
CA GLU A 96 1.63 -17.46 -28.71
C GLU A 96 0.20 -17.10 -29.09
N GLN A 97 -0.67 -16.94 -28.11
CA GLN A 97 -1.90 -16.15 -28.24
C GLN A 97 -2.00 -15.29 -26.99
N GLU A 98 -1.40 -14.11 -27.10
CA GLU A 98 -1.60 -12.98 -26.21
C GLU A 98 -3.09 -12.60 -26.24
N ALA A 99 -3.75 -12.73 -25.10
CA ALA A 99 -5.01 -12.06 -24.84
C ALA A 99 -4.68 -10.74 -24.14
N GLU A 100 -4.60 -9.66 -24.91
CA GLU A 100 -4.68 -8.29 -24.40
C GLU A 100 -6.04 -8.12 -23.70
N ILE A 101 -6.04 -8.22 -22.37
CA ILE A 101 -7.13 -7.73 -21.54
C ILE A 101 -6.80 -6.27 -21.24
N SER A 102 -7.31 -5.37 -22.08
CA SER A 102 -7.32 -3.93 -21.78
C SER A 102 -8.28 -3.69 -20.61
N MET A 103 -7.76 -3.65 -19.39
CA MET A 103 -8.44 -3.00 -18.28
C MET A 103 -8.35 -1.49 -18.54
N GLU A 104 -9.45 -0.91 -19.03
CA GLU A 104 -9.65 0.53 -19.00
C GLU A 104 -9.77 0.94 -17.53
N ASP A 105 -8.61 1.24 -16.96
CA ASP A 105 -8.46 1.91 -15.69
C ASP A 105 -9.14 3.28 -15.80
N SER A 106 -10.27 3.41 -15.12
CA SER A 106 -11.04 4.65 -15.03
C SER A 106 -10.75 5.26 -13.67
N THR A 107 -9.50 5.67 -13.48
CA THR A 107 -9.11 6.57 -12.41
C THR A 107 -9.79 7.92 -12.66
N SER A 108 -10.76 8.18 -11.81
CA SER A 108 -11.43 9.47 -11.65
C SER A 108 -10.41 10.54 -11.26
N ASP A 109 -9.92 11.30 -12.24
CA ASP A 109 -9.05 12.48 -12.16
C ASP A 109 -9.71 13.69 -11.46
N SER A 110 -10.22 13.51 -10.25
CA SER A 110 -10.68 14.65 -9.45
C SER A 110 -10.23 14.47 -8.00
N ASP A 111 -9.29 15.33 -7.61
CA ASP A 111 -8.88 15.70 -6.23
C ASP A 111 -7.56 15.14 -5.67
N MET A 112 -6.71 14.46 -6.46
CA MET A 112 -5.29 14.26 -6.11
C MET A 112 -4.37 15.41 -6.57
N GLU A 113 -4.86 16.66 -6.54
CA GLU A 113 -4.12 17.86 -6.99
C GLU A 113 -3.14 18.45 -5.95
N ILE A 114 -2.78 17.73 -4.87
CA ILE A 114 -1.71 18.16 -3.95
C ILE A 114 -0.70 17.04 -3.66
N ARG A 115 -0.33 16.28 -4.68
CA ARG A 115 1.00 15.66 -4.79
C ARG A 115 1.50 15.79 -6.23
N GLY A 116 1.38 17.01 -6.78
CA GLY A 116 2.10 17.33 -8.01
C GLY A 116 3.56 16.94 -7.80
N SER A 117 4.17 16.28 -8.79
CA SER A 117 5.58 15.89 -8.80
C SER A 117 6.44 17.12 -8.47
N VAL A 118 6.64 17.38 -7.19
CA VAL A 118 7.50 18.45 -6.71
C VAL A 118 8.87 17.85 -6.84
N ASN A 119 9.53 18.18 -7.94
CA ASN A 119 10.93 17.86 -8.15
C ASN A 119 11.70 18.19 -6.86
N ALA A 120 12.14 17.19 -6.10
CA ALA A 120 12.67 17.35 -4.74
C ALA A 120 14.10 17.94 -4.73
N ARG A 121 14.46 18.69 -5.76
CA ARG A 121 15.81 19.22 -5.96
C ARG A 121 16.06 20.44 -5.09
N PHE A 122 17.27 20.55 -4.57
CA PHE A 122 17.67 21.67 -3.73
C PHE A 122 19.05 22.22 -4.05
N VAL A 123 19.33 23.44 -3.59
CA VAL A 123 20.66 24.07 -3.69
C VAL A 123 21.35 23.93 -2.32
N PRO A 124 22.49 23.21 -2.22
CA PRO A 124 23.16 22.93 -0.94
C PRO A 124 23.48 24.16 -0.08
N GLU A 125 23.79 25.30 -0.72
CA GLU A 125 24.12 26.54 -0.02
C GLU A 125 22.88 27.20 0.59
N SER A 126 21.68 26.96 0.06
CA SER A 126 20.46 27.62 0.50
C SER A 126 19.63 26.80 1.48
N VAL A 127 19.86 25.49 1.59
CA VAL A 127 19.07 24.58 2.45
C VAL A 127 19.15 24.94 3.93
N ARG A 128 18.02 24.89 4.63
CA ARG A 128 17.87 25.23 6.05
C ARG A 128 17.06 24.16 6.78
N VAL A 129 17.30 24.03 8.08
CA VAL A 129 16.46 23.22 8.96
C VAL A 129 15.03 23.73 8.93
N GLY A 130 14.07 22.81 8.77
CA GLY A 130 12.64 23.08 8.59
C GLY A 130 12.20 23.30 7.14
N ASP A 131 13.13 23.30 6.17
CA ASP A 131 12.76 23.25 4.74
C ASP A 131 12.18 21.86 4.41
N TYR A 132 11.24 21.81 3.45
CA TYR A 132 10.64 20.56 2.96
C TYR A 132 10.97 20.35 1.49
N TYR A 133 11.33 19.11 1.14
CA TYR A 133 11.56 18.66 -0.23
C TYR A 133 10.78 17.36 -0.44
N GLY A 134 9.69 17.45 -1.21
CA GLY A 134 8.70 16.37 -1.24
C GLY A 134 8.06 16.17 0.14
N THR A 135 8.13 14.95 0.65
CA THR A 135 7.62 14.54 1.98
C THR A 135 8.67 14.58 3.09
N MET A 136 9.89 15.03 2.77
CA MET A 136 11.04 14.98 3.68
C MET A 136 11.36 16.37 4.25
N GLU A 137 11.41 16.48 5.57
CA GLU A 137 11.81 17.68 6.32
C GLU A 137 13.32 17.66 6.57
N VAL A 138 13.98 18.80 6.36
CA VAL A 138 15.38 18.97 6.76
C VAL A 138 15.48 19.14 8.28
N VAL A 139 16.11 18.18 8.96
CA VAL A 139 16.27 18.21 10.43
C VAL A 139 17.66 18.66 10.88
N ASP A 140 18.67 18.55 10.01
CA ASP A 140 20.03 18.99 10.32
C ASP A 140 20.78 19.40 9.05
N VAL A 141 21.67 20.40 9.17
CA VAL A 141 22.53 20.86 8.08
C VAL A 141 23.93 21.17 8.63
N ASN A 142 24.93 20.44 8.14
CA ASN A 142 26.33 20.61 8.52
C ASN A 142 27.17 20.99 7.29
N ARG A 143 27.94 22.06 7.39
CA ARG A 143 28.79 22.57 6.30
C ARG A 143 30.25 22.56 6.73
N GLN A 144 31.09 21.86 5.97
CA GLN A 144 32.51 21.73 6.25
C GLN A 144 33.32 21.90 4.95
N GLY A 145 33.83 23.12 4.73
CA GLY A 145 34.52 23.46 3.49
C GLY A 145 33.56 23.41 2.30
N GLU A 146 33.87 22.57 1.32
CA GLU A 146 33.05 22.35 0.11
C GLU A 146 32.00 21.24 0.29
N LYS A 147 31.94 20.61 1.48
CA LYS A 147 30.98 19.56 1.77
C LYS A 147 29.77 20.11 2.52
N THR A 148 28.58 19.68 2.11
CA THR A 148 27.32 19.94 2.80
C THR A 148 26.63 18.61 3.10
N THR A 149 26.44 18.30 4.38
CA THR A 149 25.64 17.16 4.83
C THR A 149 24.29 17.65 5.29
N VAL A 150 23.23 17.06 4.75
CA VAL A 150 21.82 17.37 5.06
C VAL A 150 21.16 16.11 5.57
N LYS A 151 20.53 16.18 6.74
CA LYS A 151 19.69 15.09 7.26
C LYS A 151 18.24 15.43 7.06
N PHE A 152 17.51 14.43 6.59
CA PHE A 152 16.09 14.49 6.33
C PHE A 152 15.35 13.49 7.21
N ASN A 153 14.14 13.86 7.62
CA ASN A 153 13.18 13.00 8.30
C ASN A 153 11.84 13.10 7.57
N GLY A 154 11.18 11.98 7.33
CA GLY A 154 9.90 11.96 6.61
C GLY A 154 9.48 10.54 6.29
N ASN A 155 8.65 10.39 5.27
CA ASN A 155 8.25 9.08 4.75
C ASN A 155 8.28 9.12 3.22
N MET A 156 8.98 8.19 2.59
CA MET A 156 9.10 8.07 1.14
C MET A 156 9.24 6.60 0.75
N GLU A 157 8.45 6.19 -0.24
CA GLU A 157 8.55 4.87 -0.87
C GLU A 157 9.54 4.92 -2.04
N LEU A 158 10.51 4.00 -2.06
CA LEU A 158 11.45 3.85 -3.17
C LEU A 158 11.39 2.45 -3.77
N PHE A 159 11.29 2.39 -5.10
CA PHE A 159 11.43 1.18 -5.88
C PHE A 159 12.86 1.11 -6.43
N GLY A 160 13.46 -0.07 -6.40
CA GLY A 160 14.83 -0.24 -6.85
C GLY A 160 15.37 -1.65 -6.70
N ASP A 161 16.65 -1.77 -7.01
CA ASP A 161 17.39 -3.02 -6.93
C ASP A 161 18.51 -2.92 -5.90
N PHE A 162 18.81 -4.04 -5.24
CA PHE A 162 20.00 -4.13 -4.41
C PHE A 162 21.22 -4.52 -5.24
N ALA A 163 22.38 -3.99 -4.86
CA ALA A 163 23.67 -4.37 -5.43
C ALA A 163 24.74 -4.40 -4.33
N PHE A 164 25.84 -5.11 -4.58
CA PHE A 164 26.99 -5.11 -3.68
C PHE A 164 28.14 -4.30 -4.26
N GLU A 165 28.76 -3.46 -3.42
CA GLU A 165 30.05 -2.84 -3.71
C GLU A 165 31.04 -3.25 -2.62
N GLY A 166 31.82 -4.29 -2.91
CA GLY A 166 32.59 -5.00 -1.88
C GLY A 166 31.63 -5.70 -0.91
N ASP A 167 31.79 -5.41 0.39
CA ASP A 167 30.95 -5.99 1.45
C ASP A 167 29.73 -5.12 1.79
N GLN A 168 29.57 -3.96 1.15
CA GLN A 168 28.49 -3.03 1.45
C GLN A 168 27.29 -3.24 0.53
N LEU A 169 26.10 -3.35 1.14
CA LEU A 169 24.84 -3.36 0.42
C LEU A 169 24.49 -1.94 -0.06
N ARG A 170 24.20 -1.82 -1.35
CA ARG A 170 23.74 -0.61 -2.02
C ARG A 170 22.34 -0.79 -2.56
N PHE A 171 21.65 0.32 -2.70
CA PHE A 171 20.36 0.39 -3.35
C PHE A 171 20.48 1.21 -4.64
N SER A 172 19.78 0.82 -5.69
CA SER A 172 19.75 1.50 -6.97
C SER A 172 18.29 1.89 -7.25
N PRO A 173 17.87 3.11 -6.90
CA PRO A 173 16.50 3.56 -7.13
C PRO A 173 16.17 3.55 -8.63
N HIS A 174 14.98 3.09 -8.98
CA HIS A 174 14.46 3.15 -10.34
C HIS A 174 14.11 4.58 -10.76
N GLU A 175 14.18 4.85 -12.06
CA GLU A 175 14.01 6.19 -12.64
C GLU A 175 12.70 6.89 -12.24
N ASN A 176 11.63 6.11 -12.02
CA ASN A 176 10.31 6.60 -11.63
C ASN A 176 10.25 7.13 -10.19
N THR A 177 11.16 6.72 -9.29
CA THR A 177 11.17 7.17 -7.89
C THR A 177 12.20 8.25 -7.60
N ILE A 178 13.22 8.38 -8.45
CA ILE A 178 14.25 9.42 -8.36
C ILE A 178 13.71 10.83 -8.14
N PRO A 179 12.62 11.29 -8.82
CA PRO A 179 12.11 12.65 -8.64
C PRO A 179 11.64 12.96 -7.21
N ASN A 180 11.33 11.93 -6.42
CA ASN A 180 10.87 12.06 -5.04
C ASN A 180 12.03 12.19 -4.04
N ILE A 181 13.25 11.81 -4.44
CA ILE A 181 14.43 11.82 -3.58
C ILE A 181 14.98 13.26 -3.48
N PRO A 182 15.13 13.81 -2.26
CA PRO A 182 15.77 15.11 -2.09
C PRO A 182 17.25 15.08 -2.49
N LEU A 183 17.58 15.63 -3.66
CA LEU A 183 18.94 15.64 -4.21
C LEU A 183 19.39 17.06 -4.57
N ALA A 184 20.69 17.33 -4.57
CA ALA A 184 21.16 18.61 -5.07
C ALA A 184 20.78 18.80 -6.55
N SER A 185 20.51 20.04 -6.94
CA SER A 185 20.18 20.41 -8.32
C SER A 185 21.34 20.21 -9.30
N GLU A 186 22.57 20.14 -8.78
CA GLU A 186 23.79 19.98 -9.58
C GLU A 186 24.20 18.52 -9.76
N ASP A 187 23.65 17.58 -8.97
CA ASP A 187 24.01 16.17 -9.08
C ASP A 187 23.34 15.49 -10.27
N VAL A 188 24.12 14.68 -10.97
CA VAL A 188 23.66 13.67 -11.92
C VAL A 188 23.39 12.37 -11.15
N VAL A 189 22.21 11.79 -11.33
CA VAL A 189 21.73 10.72 -10.44
C VAL A 189 22.55 9.43 -10.58
N ASP A 190 23.00 9.13 -11.80
CA ASP A 190 23.82 7.94 -12.09
C ASP A 190 25.16 7.94 -11.34
N ASP A 191 25.61 9.09 -10.83
CA ASP A 191 26.86 9.25 -10.08
C ASP A 191 26.65 9.18 -8.54
N ILE A 192 25.40 9.06 -8.07
CA ILE A 192 25.09 9.06 -6.63
C ILE A 192 25.07 7.63 -6.10
N LEU A 193 25.77 7.42 -4.99
CA LEU A 193 25.80 6.13 -4.30
C LEU A 193 24.78 6.14 -3.16
N PHE A 194 23.83 5.21 -3.19
CA PHE A 194 22.85 5.01 -2.12
C PHE A 194 23.23 3.80 -1.27
N TYR A 195 23.50 4.07 0.00
CA TYR A 195 23.80 3.11 1.05
C TYR A 195 22.64 3.01 2.04
N LEU A 196 22.63 1.98 2.86
CA LEU A 196 21.58 1.72 3.85
C LEU A 196 22.17 1.85 5.27
N LYS A 197 21.55 2.65 6.14
CA LYS A 197 21.99 2.81 7.53
C LYS A 197 21.78 1.55 8.36
N ASN A 198 20.68 0.83 8.11
CA ASN A 198 20.26 -0.37 8.81
C ASN A 198 20.40 -1.63 7.93
N GLU A 199 21.59 -1.81 7.36
CA GLU A 199 21.91 -2.89 6.41
C GLU A 199 21.60 -4.31 6.96
N GLU A 200 21.86 -4.59 8.23
CA GLU A 200 21.58 -5.91 8.84
C GLU A 200 20.09 -6.25 8.81
N PHE A 201 19.24 -5.27 9.14
CA PHE A 201 17.78 -5.42 9.05
C PHE A 201 17.35 -5.71 7.61
N ILE A 202 17.84 -4.93 6.63
CA ILE A 202 17.48 -5.11 5.22
C ILE A 202 17.89 -6.47 4.68
N ARG A 203 19.08 -6.94 5.06
CA ARG A 203 19.55 -8.28 4.68
C ARG A 203 18.63 -9.37 5.22
N SER A 204 18.17 -9.24 6.46
CA SER A 204 17.24 -10.18 7.08
C SER A 204 15.86 -10.11 6.42
N GLU A 205 15.27 -8.92 6.31
CA GLU A 205 13.90 -8.71 5.82
C GLU A 205 13.72 -9.18 4.38
N TYR A 206 14.69 -8.87 3.50
CA TYR A 206 14.63 -9.22 2.09
C TYR A 206 15.40 -10.51 1.75
N SER A 207 15.86 -11.26 2.77
CA SER A 207 16.61 -12.51 2.61
C SER A 207 17.85 -12.39 1.71
N ILE A 208 18.52 -11.23 1.75
CA ILE A 208 19.70 -10.93 0.93
C ILE A 208 20.92 -11.56 1.58
N SER A 209 21.46 -12.60 0.95
CA SER A 209 22.69 -13.26 1.40
C SER A 209 23.90 -12.84 0.56
N ASP A 210 25.09 -12.83 1.17
CA ASP A 210 26.37 -12.49 0.50
C ASP A 210 26.71 -13.40 -0.70
N GLN A 211 26.03 -14.54 -0.84
CA GLN A 211 26.29 -15.54 -1.89
C GLN A 211 25.27 -15.53 -3.03
N GLN A 212 24.17 -14.77 -2.91
CA GLN A 212 23.22 -14.64 -4.00
C GLN A 212 23.76 -13.62 -5.00
N SER A 213 23.97 -14.07 -6.24
CA SER A 213 24.13 -13.19 -7.38
C SER A 213 22.80 -12.45 -7.56
N LEU A 214 22.75 -11.19 -7.11
CA LEU A 214 21.64 -10.25 -7.35
C LEU A 214 21.44 -9.95 -8.83
N GLU A 215 22.40 -10.34 -9.70
CA GLU A 215 22.40 -10.05 -11.14
C GLU A 215 21.32 -10.80 -11.93
N ASN A 216 20.54 -11.70 -11.31
CA ASN A 216 19.51 -12.50 -12.02
C ASN A 216 18.11 -12.46 -11.39
N SER A 217 17.90 -11.69 -10.33
CA SER A 217 16.55 -11.50 -9.79
C SER A 217 15.89 -10.33 -10.51
N ASN A 218 14.90 -10.59 -11.36
CA ASN A 218 13.92 -9.57 -11.79
C ASN A 218 13.00 -9.15 -10.63
N GLN A 219 13.52 -9.11 -9.41
CA GLN A 219 12.80 -8.75 -8.21
C GLN A 219 12.98 -7.26 -7.99
N GLU A 220 11.89 -6.52 -8.16
CA GLU A 220 11.80 -5.13 -7.75
C GLU A 220 11.56 -5.07 -6.25
N TYR A 221 12.36 -4.28 -5.54
CA TYR A 221 12.23 -4.09 -4.10
C TYR A 221 11.61 -2.74 -3.80
N LEU A 222 10.64 -2.73 -2.88
CA LEU A 222 10.03 -1.53 -2.30
C LEU A 222 10.65 -1.28 -0.93
N LEU A 223 11.20 -0.08 -0.72
CA LEU A 223 11.73 0.41 0.55
C LEU A 223 10.86 1.54 1.12
N ASP A 224 10.45 1.40 2.38
CA ASP A 224 9.82 2.47 3.15
C ASP A 224 10.91 3.30 3.84
N VAL A 225 11.34 4.40 3.24
CA VAL A 225 12.41 5.26 3.76
C VAL A 225 11.85 6.28 4.73
N VAL A 226 12.34 6.27 5.97
CA VAL A 226 11.90 7.17 7.05
C VAL A 226 12.88 8.30 7.35
N GLY A 227 14.11 8.16 6.86
CA GLY A 227 15.16 9.13 7.05
C GLY A 227 16.19 9.04 5.95
N MET A 228 16.91 10.13 5.74
CA MET A 228 17.98 10.17 4.76
C MET A 228 19.10 11.08 5.22
N GLU A 229 20.34 10.69 5.00
CA GLU A 229 21.49 11.56 5.15
C GLU A 229 22.21 11.70 3.82
N TYR A 230 22.15 12.89 3.26
CA TYR A 230 22.75 13.22 1.98
C TYR A 230 24.00 14.07 2.22
N THR A 231 25.12 13.67 1.61
CA THR A 231 26.37 14.44 1.65
C THR A 231 26.76 14.84 0.24
N TYR A 232 26.65 16.13 -0.05
CA TYR A 232 27.13 16.75 -1.28
C TYR A 232 28.63 16.99 -1.23
N SER A 233 29.31 16.72 -2.35
CA SER A 233 30.66 17.22 -2.61
C SER A 233 30.93 17.41 -4.10
N PRO A 234 31.87 18.30 -4.49
CA PRO A 234 32.22 18.49 -5.90
C PRO A 234 32.77 17.25 -6.62
N ASN A 235 33.20 16.22 -5.87
CA ASN A 235 33.76 14.98 -6.42
C ASN A 235 32.76 13.82 -6.42
N GLY A 236 31.49 14.09 -6.13
CA GLY A 236 30.44 13.08 -6.01
C GLY A 236 29.69 13.17 -4.69
N SER A 237 28.44 12.75 -4.74
CA SER A 237 27.51 12.82 -3.62
C SER A 237 27.13 11.42 -3.15
N THR A 238 26.85 11.28 -1.86
CA THR A 238 26.47 10.00 -1.25
C THR A 238 25.19 10.15 -0.44
N VAL A 239 24.33 9.15 -0.49
CA VAL A 239 23.08 9.07 0.25
C VAL A 239 23.11 7.87 1.17
N TYR A 240 22.74 8.06 2.44
CA TYR A 240 22.46 6.99 3.39
C TYR A 240 20.98 6.99 3.72
N LEU A 241 20.27 5.96 3.26
CA LEU A 241 18.85 5.74 3.50
C LEU A 241 18.65 5.06 4.85
N GLU A 242 17.69 5.56 5.63
CA GLU A 242 17.19 4.93 6.84
C GLU A 242 15.82 4.32 6.52
N VAL A 243 15.77 3.00 6.42
CA VAL A 243 14.53 2.29 6.08
C VAL A 243 13.76 2.00 7.36
N PHE A 244 12.44 2.04 7.29
CA PHE A 244 11.55 1.69 8.38
C PHE A 244 11.80 0.24 8.82
N GLU A 245 12.20 0.07 10.08
CA GLU A 245 12.28 -1.24 10.70
C GLU A 245 10.91 -1.61 11.25
N ARG A 246 10.36 -2.74 10.81
CA ARG A 246 9.09 -3.25 11.34
C ARG A 246 9.26 -3.57 12.82
N VAL A 247 8.58 -2.80 13.66
CA VAL A 247 8.56 -3.03 15.10
C VAL A 247 7.30 -3.80 15.46
N SER A 248 7.45 -4.86 16.25
CA SER A 248 6.33 -5.55 16.87
C SER A 248 6.34 -5.38 18.39
N ASN A 249 5.16 -5.12 18.94
CA ASN A 249 4.92 -5.09 20.38
C ASN A 249 3.97 -6.22 20.74
N THR A 250 4.32 -7.04 21.73
CA THR A 250 3.43 -8.07 22.27
C THR A 250 2.76 -7.56 23.53
N TYR A 251 1.44 -7.67 23.59
CA TYR A 251 0.61 -7.29 24.73
C TYR A 251 -0.08 -8.51 25.32
N GLU A 252 0.19 -8.76 26.60
CA GLU A 252 -0.59 -9.70 27.42
C GLU A 252 -1.78 -8.93 28.03
N THR A 253 -2.92 -8.94 27.36
CA THR A 253 -4.12 -8.16 27.73
C THR A 253 -5.40 -8.83 27.24
N THR A 254 -6.55 -8.44 27.78
CA THR A 254 -7.88 -8.76 27.22
C THR A 254 -8.36 -7.69 26.25
N ILE A 255 -9.38 -8.01 25.43
CA ILE A 255 -10.12 -7.08 24.56
C ILE A 255 -10.99 -6.08 25.35
N GLU A 256 -11.29 -6.35 26.62
CA GLU A 256 -12.08 -5.42 27.45
C GLU A 256 -11.36 -4.07 27.65
N LEU A 257 -12.15 -2.99 27.68
CA LEU A 257 -11.63 -1.65 27.94
C LEU A 257 -11.22 -1.54 29.42
N SER A 258 -10.03 -0.99 29.66
CA SER A 258 -9.67 -0.50 31.00
C SER A 258 -10.59 0.66 31.40
N LYS A 259 -10.59 1.04 32.69
CA LYS A 259 -11.42 2.17 33.15
C LYS A 259 -11.02 3.48 32.48
N GLU A 260 -9.73 3.65 32.25
CA GLU A 260 -9.14 4.81 31.59
C GLU A 260 -9.58 4.85 30.12
N LEU A 261 -9.46 3.73 29.39
CA LEU A 261 -9.86 3.66 27.98
C LEU A 261 -11.38 3.77 27.80
N LEU A 262 -12.17 3.23 28.73
CA LEU A 262 -13.62 3.42 28.75
C LEU A 262 -14.00 4.89 28.94
N ALA A 263 -13.28 5.64 29.78
CA ALA A 263 -13.53 7.07 29.94
C ALA A 263 -13.25 7.86 28.65
N VAL A 264 -12.17 7.52 27.93
CA VAL A 264 -11.87 8.08 26.61
C VAL A 264 -12.96 7.71 25.60
N TYR A 265 -13.42 6.45 25.61
CA TYR A 265 -14.53 5.99 24.77
C TYR A 265 -15.81 6.81 24.98
N GLU A 266 -16.22 7.02 26.23
CA GLU A 266 -17.44 7.78 26.53
C GLU A 266 -17.32 9.26 26.12
N GLN A 267 -16.12 9.85 26.30
CA GLN A 267 -15.85 11.21 25.84
C GLN A 267 -15.91 11.30 24.31
N TYR A 268 -15.25 10.38 23.62
CA TYR A 268 -15.29 10.28 22.16
C TYR A 268 -16.71 10.05 21.67
N LYS A 269 -17.46 9.10 22.22
CA LYS A 269 -18.86 8.82 21.90
C LYS A 269 -19.75 10.06 22.00
N SER A 270 -19.53 10.90 23.02
CA SER A 270 -20.34 12.10 23.23
C SER A 270 -20.06 13.23 22.24
N SER A 271 -18.87 13.25 21.64
CA SER A 271 -18.37 14.36 20.83
C SER A 271 -18.12 14.02 19.36
N LEU A 272 -17.82 12.75 19.08
CA LEU A 272 -17.28 12.21 17.83
C LEU A 272 -16.09 13.02 17.31
N ASP A 273 -15.31 13.58 18.23
CA ASP A 273 -14.14 14.40 17.92
C ASP A 273 -12.88 13.55 17.94
N ASP A 274 -12.30 13.32 16.78
CA ASP A 274 -11.08 12.54 16.60
C ASP A 274 -9.89 13.03 17.44
N ARG A 275 -9.91 14.29 17.89
CA ARG A 275 -8.88 14.81 18.82
C ARG A 275 -8.89 14.10 20.17
N GLU A 276 -10.00 13.48 20.57
CA GLU A 276 -10.09 12.67 21.80
C GLU A 276 -9.36 11.33 21.68
N LEU A 277 -9.02 10.91 20.46
CA LEU A 277 -8.24 9.69 20.19
C LEU A 277 -6.73 9.95 20.23
N ARG A 278 -6.29 11.19 20.53
CA ARG A 278 -4.87 11.52 20.60
C ARG A 278 -4.18 10.73 21.72
N ASN A 279 -2.98 10.27 21.42
CA ASN A 279 -2.14 9.43 22.30
C ASN A 279 -2.68 8.00 22.53
N LEU A 280 -3.76 7.59 21.86
CA LEU A 280 -4.13 6.18 21.81
C LEU A 280 -3.19 5.45 20.86
N ASN A 281 -2.73 4.27 21.27
CA ASN A 281 -1.98 3.38 20.40
C ASN A 281 -2.95 2.53 19.55
N PRO A 282 -2.47 1.88 18.48
CA PRO A 282 -3.29 1.02 17.64
C PRO A 282 -4.09 -0.04 18.43
N ILE A 283 -3.47 -0.69 19.42
CA ILE A 283 -4.15 -1.69 20.26
C ILE A 283 -5.34 -1.12 21.07
N ASP A 284 -5.27 0.13 21.52
CA ASP A 284 -6.36 0.77 22.28
C ASP A 284 -7.56 1.04 21.37
N LEU A 285 -7.30 1.52 20.15
CA LEU A 285 -8.32 1.79 19.16
C LEU A 285 -9.00 0.51 18.65
N PHE A 286 -8.23 -0.56 18.48
CA PHE A 286 -8.74 -1.90 18.19
C PHE A 286 -9.74 -2.37 19.26
N LYS A 287 -9.41 -2.21 20.55
CA LYS A 287 -10.34 -2.55 21.64
C LYS A 287 -11.59 -1.68 21.61
N MET A 288 -11.45 -0.37 21.39
CA MET A 288 -12.59 0.56 21.28
C MET A 288 -13.53 0.18 20.13
N HIS A 289 -12.98 -0.23 18.98
CA HIS A 289 -13.78 -0.68 17.84
C HIS A 289 -14.64 -1.89 18.18
N TYR A 290 -14.03 -2.94 18.75
CA TYR A 290 -14.77 -4.14 19.14
C TYR A 290 -15.75 -3.90 20.30
N TYR A 291 -15.44 -2.97 21.20
CA TYR A 291 -16.38 -2.52 22.21
C TYR A 291 -17.60 -1.83 21.60
N ALA A 292 -17.41 -0.87 20.68
CA ALA A 292 -18.50 -0.20 19.96
C ALA A 292 -19.37 -1.21 19.20
N GLN A 293 -18.73 -2.18 18.54
CA GLN A 293 -19.41 -3.26 17.83
C GLN A 293 -20.30 -4.09 18.77
N ASN A 294 -19.77 -4.50 19.92
CA ASN A 294 -20.53 -5.27 20.91
C ASN A 294 -21.68 -4.46 21.55
N GLN A 295 -21.58 -3.13 21.60
CA GLN A 295 -22.63 -2.24 22.07
C GLN A 295 -23.66 -1.85 20.99
N ASP A 296 -23.53 -2.37 19.77
CA ASP A 296 -24.32 -1.95 18.60
C ASP A 296 -24.25 -0.41 18.35
N ASP A 297 -23.11 0.21 18.67
CA ASP A 297 -22.90 1.67 18.59
C ASP A 297 -22.42 2.07 17.19
N GLU A 298 -23.36 2.08 16.23
CA GLU A 298 -23.04 2.24 14.80
C GLU A 298 -22.42 3.61 14.48
N GLU A 299 -22.80 4.65 15.22
CA GLU A 299 -22.28 6.01 15.04
C GLU A 299 -20.81 6.09 15.46
N VAL A 300 -20.47 5.52 16.62
CA VAL A 300 -19.08 5.41 17.05
C VAL A 300 -18.28 4.52 16.09
N LEU A 301 -18.79 3.34 15.73
CA LEU A 301 -18.12 2.46 14.76
C LEU A 301 -17.78 3.16 13.45
N TYR A 302 -18.77 3.84 12.85
CA TYR A 302 -18.57 4.57 11.61
C TYR A 302 -17.51 5.66 11.78
N SER A 303 -17.61 6.44 12.87
CA SER A 303 -16.67 7.53 13.15
C SER A 303 -15.24 7.03 13.36
N LEU A 304 -15.03 5.83 13.90
CA LEU A 304 -13.69 5.26 14.13
C LEU A 304 -12.95 4.90 12.84
N TYR A 305 -13.66 4.71 11.71
CA TYR A 305 -13.01 4.47 10.43
C TYR A 305 -12.28 5.71 9.92
N ILE A 306 -11.17 5.49 9.21
CA ILE A 306 -10.52 6.54 8.42
C ILE A 306 -11.51 7.01 7.35
N GLN A 307 -11.70 8.33 7.21
CA GLN A 307 -12.73 8.88 6.32
C GLN A 307 -12.12 9.41 5.02
N GLY A 308 -12.88 9.31 3.92
CA GLY A 308 -12.54 9.90 2.63
C GLY A 308 -12.43 8.88 1.51
N ASP A 309 -12.73 9.34 0.29
CA ASP A 309 -12.81 8.49 -0.91
C ASP A 309 -11.51 7.76 -1.22
N MET A 310 -10.36 8.37 -0.88
CA MET A 310 -9.04 7.76 -1.05
C MET A 310 -8.85 6.45 -0.25
N TYR A 311 -9.64 6.26 0.82
CA TYR A 311 -9.61 5.05 1.65
C TYR A 311 -10.77 4.10 1.33
N GLY A 312 -11.65 4.45 0.39
CA GLY A 312 -12.83 3.67 0.03
C GLY A 312 -13.95 3.68 1.07
N THR A 313 -13.82 4.49 2.13
CA THR A 313 -14.84 4.61 3.18
C THR A 313 -16.05 5.36 2.64
N PRO A 314 -17.26 4.78 2.66
CA PRO A 314 -18.46 5.47 2.22
C PRO A 314 -18.72 6.69 3.11
N ASN A 315 -19.27 7.76 2.53
CA ASN A 315 -19.78 8.87 3.33
C ASN A 315 -20.95 8.42 4.23
N SER A 316 -21.24 9.23 5.25
CA SER A 316 -22.19 8.86 6.32
C SER A 316 -23.59 8.56 5.77
N ASP A 317 -24.08 9.36 4.84
CA ASP A 317 -25.39 9.13 4.23
C ASP A 317 -25.47 7.76 3.56
N LYS A 318 -24.43 7.40 2.78
CA LYS A 318 -24.37 6.10 2.13
C LYS A 318 -24.22 4.97 3.16
N TYR A 319 -23.35 5.12 4.16
CA TYR A 319 -23.13 4.09 5.18
C TYR A 319 -24.41 3.74 5.97
N PHE A 320 -25.21 4.75 6.34
CA PHE A 320 -26.41 4.54 7.14
C PHE A 320 -27.69 4.29 6.34
N ASN A 321 -27.77 4.72 5.08
CA ASN A 321 -29.01 4.65 4.30
C ASN A 321 -28.96 3.68 3.11
N ASP A 322 -27.79 3.17 2.71
CA ASP A 322 -27.67 2.19 1.63
C ASP A 322 -27.89 0.77 2.18
N PRO A 323 -28.89 0.00 1.68
CA PRO A 323 -29.13 -1.38 2.10
C PRO A 323 -27.92 -2.31 1.90
N PHE A 324 -26.95 -1.93 1.07
CA PHE A 324 -25.70 -2.66 0.91
C PHE A 324 -24.86 -2.69 2.21
N PHE A 325 -24.93 -1.64 3.03
CA PHE A 325 -24.20 -1.55 4.31
C PHE A 325 -25.08 -1.88 5.52
N GLU A 326 -26.36 -2.18 5.30
CA GLU A 326 -27.27 -2.59 6.37
C GLU A 326 -26.79 -3.92 6.98
N ARG A 327 -26.45 -3.88 8.27
CA ARG A 327 -26.06 -5.08 9.02
C ARG A 327 -27.32 -5.81 9.46
N ASP A 328 -27.60 -6.94 8.81
CA ASP A 328 -28.68 -7.82 9.24
C ASP A 328 -28.39 -8.46 10.61
N ASP A 329 -29.43 -9.09 11.20
CA ASP A 329 -29.32 -9.73 12.52
C ASP A 329 -28.23 -10.82 12.55
N THR A 330 -27.97 -11.48 11.42
CA THR A 330 -26.95 -12.53 11.31
C THR A 330 -25.55 -11.92 11.42
N VAL A 331 -25.30 -10.80 10.74
CA VAL A 331 -24.04 -10.07 10.83
C VAL A 331 -23.81 -9.60 12.27
N LYS A 332 -24.82 -9.00 12.91
CA LYS A 332 -24.73 -8.54 14.31
C LYS A 332 -24.47 -9.69 15.29
N GLU A 333 -25.11 -10.84 15.09
CA GLU A 333 -24.87 -12.03 15.92
C GLU A 333 -23.45 -12.58 15.73
N ASN A 334 -22.96 -12.65 14.49
CA ASN A 334 -21.58 -13.07 14.19
C ASN A 334 -20.54 -12.14 14.81
N GLU A 335 -20.78 -10.83 14.73
CA GLU A 335 -19.95 -9.80 15.35
C GLU A 335 -19.89 -9.94 16.88
N LYS A 336 -21.02 -10.23 17.54
CA LYS A 336 -21.08 -10.51 18.98
C LYS A 336 -20.37 -11.81 19.34
N MET A 337 -20.54 -12.87 18.54
CA MET A 337 -19.80 -14.13 18.74
C MET A 337 -18.30 -13.94 18.60
N LEU A 338 -17.84 -13.13 17.65
CA LEU A 338 -16.43 -12.78 17.49
C LEU A 338 -15.91 -12.04 18.74
N TYR A 339 -16.67 -11.08 19.27
CA TYR A 339 -16.31 -10.41 20.51
C TYR A 339 -16.17 -11.40 21.68
N GLN A 340 -17.07 -12.37 21.80
CA GLN A 340 -16.97 -13.41 22.85
C GLN A 340 -15.70 -14.26 22.70
N LYS A 341 -15.30 -14.60 21.47
CA LYS A 341 -14.03 -15.31 21.24
C LYS A 341 -12.81 -14.45 21.58
N LEU A 342 -12.86 -13.14 21.27
CA LEU A 342 -11.79 -12.21 21.61
C LEU A 342 -11.60 -12.03 23.12
N LEU A 343 -12.63 -12.29 23.94
CA LEU A 343 -12.48 -12.31 25.41
C LEU A 343 -11.60 -13.47 25.89
N GLU A 344 -11.48 -14.54 25.11
CA GLU A 344 -10.66 -15.71 25.42
C GLU A 344 -9.19 -15.53 24.97
N VAL A 345 -8.91 -14.50 24.15
CA VAL A 345 -7.57 -14.14 23.70
C VAL A 345 -6.88 -13.28 24.76
N ASP A 346 -5.68 -13.70 25.17
CA ASP A 346 -4.85 -13.02 26.16
C ASP A 346 -3.57 -12.41 25.58
N VAL A 347 -3.22 -12.73 24.34
CA VAL A 347 -2.02 -12.21 23.66
C VAL A 347 -2.39 -11.54 22.34
N PHE A 348 -1.99 -10.28 22.19
CA PHE A 348 -2.12 -9.50 20.96
C PHE A 348 -0.74 -9.03 20.50
N GLU A 349 -0.51 -9.04 19.20
CA GLU A 349 0.73 -8.56 18.60
C GLU A 349 0.43 -7.33 17.73
N GLU A 350 0.95 -6.17 18.12
CA GLU A 350 0.86 -4.93 17.35
C GLU A 350 2.09 -4.83 16.47
N VAL A 351 1.91 -4.93 15.16
CA VAL A 351 2.97 -4.86 14.16
C VAL A 351 2.82 -3.54 13.40
N TYR A 352 3.81 -2.67 13.49
CA TYR A 352 3.88 -1.49 12.61
C TYR A 352 4.45 -1.95 11.27
N VAL A 353 3.64 -1.88 10.22
CA VAL A 353 4.08 -2.24 8.86
C VAL A 353 4.70 -1.03 8.15
N SER A 354 4.31 0.18 8.55
CA SER A 354 4.93 1.45 8.18
C SER A 354 4.77 2.45 9.34
N GLN A 355 5.22 3.70 9.17
CA GLN A 355 4.95 4.77 10.15
C GLN A 355 3.46 5.08 10.31
N ASP A 356 2.66 4.77 9.29
CA ASP A 356 1.28 5.23 9.14
C ASP A 356 0.29 4.07 9.12
N GLU A 357 0.78 2.84 9.28
CA GLU A 357 -0.04 1.65 9.27
C GLU A 357 0.43 0.66 10.33
N ALA A 358 -0.54 0.15 11.09
CA ALA A 358 -0.33 -0.87 12.09
C ALA A 358 -1.36 -1.99 11.93
N ILE A 359 -0.95 -3.20 12.30
CA ILE A 359 -1.80 -4.39 12.30
C ILE A 359 -1.82 -4.98 13.70
N ILE A 360 -3.00 -5.28 14.22
CA ILE A 360 -3.16 -6.12 15.42
C ILE A 360 -3.36 -7.56 14.97
N GLN A 361 -2.43 -8.43 15.32
CA GLN A 361 -2.50 -9.87 15.09
C GLN A 361 -2.95 -10.61 16.36
N PHE A 362 -3.80 -11.61 16.18
CA PHE A 362 -4.30 -12.46 17.27
C PHE A 362 -4.70 -13.86 16.76
N ASP A 363 -4.73 -14.83 17.68
CA ASP A 363 -5.13 -16.21 17.40
C ASP A 363 -6.56 -16.46 17.90
N LEU A 364 -7.35 -17.24 17.16
CA LEU A 364 -8.73 -17.64 17.49
C LEU A 364 -8.89 -19.17 17.45
N ASP A 365 -7.85 -19.92 17.80
CA ASP A 365 -7.75 -21.39 17.63
C ASP A 365 -7.94 -21.81 16.16
N THR A 366 -7.54 -20.94 15.23
CA THR A 366 -7.54 -21.21 13.79
C THR A 366 -6.11 -21.36 13.29
N PRO A 367 -5.86 -22.16 12.24
CA PRO A 367 -4.49 -22.35 11.73
C PRO A 367 -3.82 -21.04 11.30
N ASP A 368 -4.63 -20.04 10.91
CA ASP A 368 -4.15 -18.73 10.48
C ASP A 368 -4.44 -17.68 11.56
N LYS A 369 -3.41 -16.87 11.89
CA LYS A 369 -3.58 -15.65 12.69
C LYS A 369 -4.53 -14.70 11.96
N LYS A 370 -5.38 -14.01 12.72
CA LYS A 370 -6.18 -12.91 12.20
C LYS A 370 -5.42 -11.61 12.31
N ALA A 371 -5.65 -10.71 11.38
CA ALA A 371 -5.04 -9.40 11.31
C ALA A 371 -6.12 -8.31 11.24
N PHE A 372 -5.96 -7.27 12.05
CA PHE A 372 -6.84 -6.10 12.05
C PHE A 372 -6.03 -4.84 11.73
N ARG A 373 -6.38 -4.15 10.65
CA ARG A 373 -5.62 -3.03 10.09
C ARG A 373 -6.06 -1.67 10.62
N LEU A 374 -5.09 -0.85 11.01
CA LEU A 374 -5.26 0.55 11.43
C LEU A 374 -4.36 1.46 10.61
N ILE A 375 -4.84 2.67 10.33
CA ILE A 375 -4.17 3.67 9.50
C ILE A 375 -4.10 4.98 10.27
N LYS A 376 -3.00 5.70 10.15
CA LYS A 376 -2.78 6.98 10.82
C LYS A 376 -3.36 8.13 10.00
N ASP A 377 -4.21 8.95 10.62
CA ASP A 377 -4.62 10.23 10.06
C ASP A 377 -3.58 11.31 10.38
N HIS A 378 -2.77 11.64 9.38
CA HIS A 378 -1.73 12.67 9.48
C HIS A 378 -2.25 14.08 9.79
N LYS A 379 -3.52 14.40 9.48
CA LYS A 379 -4.05 15.75 9.74
C LYS A 379 -4.21 16.01 11.24
N LEU A 380 -4.57 14.97 11.98
CA LEU A 380 -4.86 15.05 13.41
C LEU A 380 -3.81 14.34 14.28
N ASP A 381 -2.93 13.57 13.65
CA ASP A 381 -1.93 12.70 14.27
C ASP A 381 -2.58 11.67 15.20
N VAL A 382 -3.59 10.98 14.68
CA VAL A 382 -4.36 9.95 15.41
C VAL A 382 -4.48 8.68 14.60
N TRP A 383 -4.57 7.53 15.26
CA TRP A 383 -4.91 6.28 14.59
C TRP A 383 -6.40 6.22 14.28
N LYS A 384 -6.74 5.56 13.17
CA LYS A 384 -8.10 5.29 12.69
C LYS A 384 -8.18 3.83 12.22
N VAL A 385 -9.38 3.27 12.22
CA VAL A 385 -9.61 1.91 11.72
C VAL A 385 -9.65 1.94 10.19
N ALA A 386 -8.96 1.01 9.52
CA ALA A 386 -9.05 0.90 8.07
C ALA A 386 -10.49 0.49 7.65
N TRP A 387 -10.94 0.92 6.48
CA TRP A 387 -12.20 0.39 5.92
C TRP A 387 -12.02 -1.09 5.58
N LEU A 388 -12.95 -1.94 6.06
CA LEU A 388 -12.82 -3.41 6.03
C LEU A 388 -11.51 -3.88 6.72
N PRO A 389 -11.40 -3.68 8.04
CA PRO A 389 -10.11 -3.79 8.74
C PRO A 389 -9.61 -5.23 8.92
N MET A 390 -10.48 -6.23 8.79
CA MET A 390 -10.12 -7.64 8.98
C MET A 390 -9.53 -8.27 7.71
N GLN A 391 -8.39 -8.96 7.84
CA GLN A 391 -7.70 -9.67 6.76
C GLN A 391 -7.65 -11.19 6.99
#